data_AF-A0A1S3JY61-F1
#
_entry.id   AF-A0A1S3JY61-F1
#
_cell.length_a   1.000
_cell.length_b   1.000
_cell.length_c   1.000
_cell.angle_alpha   90.00
_cell.angle_beta   90.00
_cell.angle_gamma   90.00
#
_symmetry.space_group_name_H-M   'P 1'
#
loop_
_entity.id
_entity.type
_entity.pdbx_description
1 polymer ?
#
loop_
_entity_poly.entity_id
_entity_poly.type
_entity_poly.pdbx_seq_one_letter_code
_entity_poly.pdbx_strand_id
1 'polypeptide(L)'
;MTGGNVWRSSACRKRLGFLVENPLDHLSEYFLPWEQLGKKAAKLDAGELKDQVKKLPCLDYTRLRSYEEYCLAHSLLSTIAHCYVWQDRDKGVVPEVLPRAVAVPWYHVSQYLGLNPVYCYMAGMLANWRKESEDSCDIDIICGAPGTPHTDWFFKVSIQIEIDFGKGVKDIIKTYQSLATGNDDGLIEGLQGIADTIQRMQQTLSRMHEKQDPWPFYNKLRPFFEGWGAQSKFLPEGLIYEGVSDSPLQYLGGSAAQSSTIQTFDAILGVKHGR
;
A
#
# COMPACT_ATOMS: atom_id res chain seq x y z
N MET A 1 -25.41 21.66 37.95
CA MET A 1 -25.49 22.55 36.77
C MET A 1 -24.06 23.01 36.51
N THR A 2 -23.36 22.72 35.43
CA THR A 2 -23.66 22.17 34.10
C THR A 2 -22.47 21.32 33.69
N GLY A 3 -22.74 20.07 33.30
CA GLY A 3 -21.78 19.26 32.55
C GLY A 3 -21.56 19.84 31.16
N GLY A 4 -20.35 19.67 30.65
CA GLY A 4 -19.95 20.02 29.28
C GLY A 4 -19.07 18.92 28.72
N ASN A 5 -19.72 18.03 27.95
CA ASN A 5 -19.19 16.91 27.17
C ASN A 5 -17.75 17.07 26.63
N VAL A 6 -16.83 16.23 27.10
CA VAL A 6 -15.54 15.92 26.44
C VAL A 6 -15.62 14.53 25.77
N TRP A 7 -16.73 14.27 25.08
CA TRP A 7 -16.94 13.05 24.30
C TRP A 7 -17.33 13.41 22.87
N ARG A 8 -16.37 13.94 22.10
CA ARG A 8 -16.44 13.94 20.63
C ARG A 8 -15.04 13.62 20.08
N SER A 9 -15.00 12.57 19.25
CA SER A 9 -13.92 12.07 18.37
C SER A 9 -12.85 11.06 18.85
N SER A 10 -13.05 10.30 19.94
CA SER A 10 -12.07 9.26 20.36
C SER A 10 -12.26 7.85 19.76
N ALA A 11 -13.33 7.57 19.00
CA ALA A 11 -13.63 6.21 18.54
C ALA A 11 -12.67 5.66 17.46
N CYS A 12 -11.96 6.54 16.75
CA CYS A 12 -11.08 6.20 15.64
C CYS A 12 -9.58 6.21 16.00
N ARG A 13 -9.25 6.32 17.31
CA ARG A 13 -7.87 6.30 17.81
C ARG A 13 -7.43 4.89 18.25
N LYS A 14 -7.94 3.86 17.55
CA LYS A 14 -7.60 2.45 17.77
C LYS A 14 -6.35 2.14 16.93
N ARG A 15 -5.36 1.45 17.51
CA ARG A 15 -4.10 1.03 16.87
C ARG A 15 -4.39 0.53 15.46
N LEU A 16 -3.81 1.15 14.44
CA LEU A 16 -4.11 0.88 13.02
C LEU A 16 -3.36 -0.36 12.47
N GLY A 17 -2.94 -1.26 13.36
CA GLY A 17 -2.16 -2.44 12.98
C GLY A 17 -0.84 -2.01 12.35
N PHE A 18 -0.62 -2.45 11.10
CA PHE A 18 0.59 -2.15 10.32
C PHE A 18 0.41 -0.96 9.35
N LEU A 19 -0.75 -0.31 9.32
CA LEU A 19 -0.94 0.90 8.52
C LEU A 19 -0.06 2.04 9.04
N VAL A 20 0.36 2.91 8.14
CA VAL A 20 0.97 4.18 8.53
C VAL A 20 -0.06 4.99 9.30
N GLU A 21 0.27 5.37 10.54
CA GLU A 21 -0.60 6.21 11.36
C GLU A 21 -0.55 7.66 10.84
N ASN A 22 -1.71 8.24 10.55
CA ASN A 22 -1.82 9.59 9.97
C ASN A 22 -1.07 9.74 8.63
N PRO A 23 -1.42 8.96 7.60
CA PRO A 23 -0.81 9.11 6.29
C PRO A 23 -1.01 10.53 5.77
N LEU A 24 0.07 11.12 5.25
CA LEU A 24 -0.01 12.41 4.60
C LEU A 24 -0.76 12.27 3.28
N ASP A 25 -1.63 13.23 2.98
CA ASP A 25 -2.21 13.38 1.65
C ASP A 25 -1.31 14.27 0.77
N HIS A 26 -0.62 15.24 1.38
CA HIS A 26 0.17 16.23 0.66
C HIS A 26 1.64 16.21 1.06
N LEU A 27 2.52 16.41 0.09
CA LEU A 27 3.92 16.74 0.32
C LEU A 27 4.12 18.26 0.34
N SER A 28 5.29 18.71 0.77
CA SER A 28 5.66 20.12 0.66
C SER A 28 5.66 20.61 -0.79
N GLU A 29 5.50 21.92 -0.99
CA GLU A 29 5.41 22.57 -2.32
C GLU A 29 6.55 22.18 -3.27
N TYR A 30 7.74 21.92 -2.72
CA TYR A 30 8.90 21.46 -3.49
C TYR A 30 8.64 20.14 -4.24
N PHE A 31 7.83 19.24 -3.67
CA PHE A 31 7.49 17.93 -4.24
C PHE A 31 6.16 17.89 -4.98
N LEU A 32 5.54 19.06 -5.21
CA LEU A 32 4.28 19.17 -5.95
C LEU A 32 4.30 18.48 -7.33
N PRO A 33 5.41 18.47 -8.10
CA PRO A 33 5.46 17.70 -9.36
C PRO A 33 5.21 16.21 -9.19
N TRP A 34 5.74 15.58 -8.13
CA TRP A 34 5.49 14.17 -7.83
C TRP A 34 4.05 13.95 -7.37
N GLU A 35 3.55 14.81 -6.49
CA GLU A 35 2.19 14.71 -5.96
C GLU A 35 1.14 14.81 -7.08
N GLN A 36 1.24 15.86 -7.91
CA GLN A 36 0.31 16.10 -9.00
C GLN A 36 0.32 14.96 -10.02
N LEU A 37 1.49 14.44 -10.38
CA LEU A 37 1.56 13.35 -11.34
C LEU A 37 1.11 12.03 -10.72
N GLY A 38 1.57 11.66 -9.53
CA GLY A 38 1.25 10.39 -8.89
C GLY A 38 -0.24 10.20 -8.64
N LYS A 39 -0.93 11.24 -8.15
CA LYS A 39 -2.38 11.18 -7.88
C LYS A 39 -3.24 11.04 -9.14
N LYS A 40 -2.73 11.46 -10.31
CA LYS A 40 -3.47 11.39 -11.58
C LYS A 40 -2.93 10.35 -12.57
N ALA A 41 -1.75 9.77 -12.34
CA ALA A 41 -1.03 8.93 -13.30
C ALA A 41 -1.92 7.82 -13.87
N ALA A 42 -2.66 7.12 -13.01
CA ALA A 42 -3.57 6.05 -13.39
C ALA A 42 -4.75 6.47 -14.29
N LYS A 43 -5.06 7.78 -14.36
CA LYS A 43 -6.18 8.36 -15.12
C LYS A 43 -5.74 9.03 -16.42
N LEU A 44 -4.45 9.27 -16.61
CA LEU A 44 -3.92 9.88 -17.82
C LEU A 44 -3.93 8.88 -18.98
N ASP A 45 -3.95 9.36 -20.23
CA ASP A 45 -3.54 8.51 -21.35
C ASP A 45 -2.04 8.19 -21.24
N ALA A 46 -1.63 7.03 -21.75
CA ALA A 46 -0.24 6.57 -21.62
C ALA A 46 0.77 7.47 -22.34
N GLY A 47 0.40 8.06 -23.49
CA GLY A 47 1.22 9.04 -24.19
C GLY A 47 1.39 10.31 -23.37
N GLU A 48 0.30 10.81 -22.81
CA GLU A 48 0.32 11.99 -21.92
C GLU A 48 1.16 11.74 -20.66
N LEU A 49 1.01 10.57 -20.02
CA LEU A 49 1.82 10.19 -18.87
C LEU A 49 3.31 10.16 -19.21
N LYS A 50 3.69 9.52 -20.32
CA LYS A 50 5.09 9.46 -20.77
C LYS A 50 5.67 10.85 -21.02
N ASP A 51 4.89 11.76 -21.61
CA ASP A 51 5.31 13.14 -21.84
C ASP A 51 5.43 13.96 -20.55
N GLN A 52 4.55 13.73 -19.57
CA GLN A 52 4.66 14.36 -18.26
C GLN A 52 5.86 13.82 -17.46
N VAL A 53 6.13 12.50 -17.51
CA VAL A 53 7.32 11.90 -16.87
C VAL A 53 8.61 12.49 -17.45
N LYS A 54 8.69 12.70 -18.77
CA LYS A 54 9.87 13.34 -19.40
C LYS A 54 10.09 14.79 -18.94
N LYS A 55 9.00 15.49 -18.56
CA LYS A 55 9.04 16.88 -18.08
C LYS A 55 9.26 16.99 -16.57
N LEU A 56 9.27 15.86 -15.83
CA LEU A 56 9.49 15.89 -14.39
C LEU A 56 10.92 16.39 -14.09
N PRO A 57 11.06 17.36 -13.15
CA PRO A 57 12.37 17.72 -12.64
C PRO A 57 12.95 16.58 -11.79
N CYS A 58 14.28 16.44 -11.80
CA CYS A 58 14.98 15.59 -10.84
C CYS A 58 14.98 16.29 -9.46
N LEU A 59 13.96 16.02 -8.65
CA LEU A 59 13.85 16.59 -7.31
C LEU A 59 14.76 15.85 -6.32
N ASP A 60 15.30 16.61 -5.37
CA ASP A 60 16.18 16.11 -4.32
C ASP A 60 15.36 15.44 -3.20
N TYR A 61 15.43 14.11 -3.15
CA TYR A 61 14.73 13.29 -2.16
C TYR A 61 15.23 13.52 -0.72
N THR A 62 16.43 14.07 -0.52
CA THR A 62 16.98 14.32 0.82
C THR A 62 16.28 15.46 1.56
N ARG A 63 15.39 16.19 0.88
CA ARG A 63 14.56 17.24 1.47
C ARG A 63 13.32 16.72 2.18
N LEU A 64 12.99 15.43 2.05
CA LEU A 64 11.97 14.75 2.85
C LEU A 64 12.45 14.69 4.31
N ARG A 65 11.57 14.95 5.27
CA ARG A 65 11.92 15.17 6.68
C ARG A 65 11.28 14.19 7.65
N SER A 66 10.21 13.52 7.25
CA SER A 66 9.48 12.60 8.13
C SER A 66 9.23 11.26 7.46
N TYR A 67 9.04 10.22 8.28
CA TYR A 67 8.70 8.88 7.80
C TYR A 67 7.46 8.89 6.90
N GLU A 68 6.43 9.65 7.26
CA GLU A 68 5.18 9.77 6.51
C GLU A 68 5.40 10.46 5.15
N GLU A 69 6.28 11.46 5.06
CA GLU A 69 6.68 12.06 3.79
C GLU A 69 7.40 11.04 2.88
N TYR A 70 8.30 10.24 3.43
CA TYR A 70 8.93 9.14 2.68
C TYR A 70 7.90 8.10 2.22
N CYS A 71 6.93 7.75 3.06
CA CYS A 71 5.86 6.81 2.71
C CYS A 71 4.99 7.34 1.56
N LEU A 72 4.55 8.60 1.64
CA LEU A 72 3.75 9.22 0.57
C LEU A 72 4.56 9.36 -0.72
N ALA A 73 5.83 9.79 -0.63
CA ALA A 73 6.72 9.88 -1.78
C ALA A 73 6.92 8.51 -2.45
N HIS A 74 7.10 7.44 -1.64
CA HIS A 74 7.19 6.08 -2.16
C HIS A 74 5.92 5.67 -2.91
N SER A 75 4.73 5.91 -2.35
CA SER A 75 3.45 5.59 -3.00
C SER A 75 3.26 6.35 -4.32
N LEU A 76 3.53 7.66 -4.33
CA LEU A 76 3.43 8.50 -5.53
C LEU A 76 4.39 8.03 -6.63
N LEU A 77 5.69 7.90 -6.30
CA LEU A 77 6.72 7.52 -7.26
C LEU A 77 6.52 6.09 -7.79
N SER A 78 6.12 5.16 -6.92
CA SER A 78 5.76 3.80 -7.34
C SER A 78 4.60 3.79 -8.33
N THR A 79 3.58 4.61 -8.07
CA THR A 79 2.40 4.73 -8.94
C THR A 79 2.79 5.30 -10.31
N ILE A 80 3.61 6.37 -10.34
CA ILE A 80 4.13 6.95 -11.58
C ILE A 80 4.92 5.90 -12.37
N ALA A 81 5.86 5.22 -11.71
CA ALA A 81 6.73 4.24 -12.35
C ALA A 81 5.94 3.06 -12.93
N HIS A 82 5.03 2.46 -12.16
CA HIS A 82 4.24 1.33 -12.65
C HIS A 82 3.25 1.70 -13.74
N CYS A 83 2.64 2.89 -13.70
CA CYS A 83 1.83 3.38 -14.81
C CYS A 83 2.70 3.60 -16.06
N TYR A 84 3.88 4.20 -15.90
CA TYR A 84 4.81 4.45 -17.00
C TYR A 84 5.25 3.14 -17.70
N VAL A 85 5.54 2.10 -16.93
CA VAL A 85 6.01 0.80 -17.44
C VAL A 85 4.85 -0.01 -18.05
N TRP A 86 3.73 -0.12 -17.35
CA TRP A 86 2.71 -1.14 -17.68
C TRP A 86 1.51 -0.66 -18.50
N GLN A 87 1.24 0.65 -18.55
CA GLN A 87 -0.04 1.14 -19.09
C GLN A 87 -0.25 0.83 -20.59
N ASP A 88 0.82 0.83 -21.40
CA ASP A 88 0.77 0.49 -22.84
C ASP A 88 1.21 -0.96 -23.15
N ARG A 89 1.33 -1.83 -22.14
CA ARG A 89 1.80 -3.20 -22.35
C ARG A 89 0.94 -3.98 -23.34
N ASP A 90 -0.38 -3.72 -23.36
CA ASP A 90 -1.34 -4.40 -24.24
C ASP A 90 -1.11 -4.01 -25.72
N LYS A 91 -0.44 -2.88 -25.97
CA LYS A 91 0.02 -2.42 -27.29
C LYS A 91 1.43 -2.90 -27.63
N GLY A 92 2.05 -3.71 -26.77
CA GLY A 92 3.44 -4.17 -26.89
C GLY A 92 4.49 -3.10 -26.60
N VAL A 93 4.12 -1.98 -25.97
CA VAL A 93 5.06 -0.89 -25.65
C VAL A 93 5.36 -0.90 -24.15
N VAL A 94 6.42 -1.61 -23.78
CA VAL A 94 6.92 -1.72 -22.40
C VAL A 94 8.33 -1.10 -22.34
N PRO A 95 8.51 0.06 -21.67
CA PRO A 95 9.82 0.65 -21.49
C PRO A 95 10.74 -0.23 -20.64
N GLU A 96 11.98 -0.43 -21.10
CA GLU A 96 13.04 -1.14 -20.36
C GLU A 96 13.85 -0.23 -19.43
N VAL A 97 13.68 1.10 -19.58
CA VAL A 97 14.39 2.13 -18.81
C VAL A 97 13.40 3.04 -18.12
N LEU A 98 13.53 3.18 -16.80
CA LEU A 98 12.81 4.17 -16.01
C LEU A 98 13.60 5.49 -16.01
N PRO A 99 13.01 6.62 -16.40
CA PRO A 99 13.71 7.91 -16.46
C PRO A 99 14.28 8.36 -15.13
N ARG A 100 15.47 8.99 -15.16
CA ARG A 100 16.24 9.44 -13.99
C ARG A 100 15.40 10.23 -12.97
N ALA A 101 14.51 11.10 -13.47
CA ALA A 101 13.67 11.98 -12.64
C ALA A 101 12.70 11.22 -11.72
N VAL A 102 12.40 9.95 -12.03
CA VAL A 102 11.61 9.05 -11.17
C VAL A 102 12.52 7.99 -10.54
N ALA A 103 13.43 7.41 -11.33
CA ALA A 103 14.27 6.29 -10.90
C ALA A 103 15.15 6.61 -9.68
N VAL A 104 15.90 7.72 -9.71
CA VAL A 104 16.81 8.12 -8.63
C VAL A 104 16.07 8.38 -7.32
N PRO A 105 15.08 9.30 -7.25
CA PRO A 105 14.40 9.57 -5.99
C PRO A 105 13.66 8.34 -5.49
N TRP A 106 13.02 7.56 -6.36
CA TRP A 106 12.28 6.39 -5.93
C TRP A 106 13.18 5.31 -5.34
N TYR A 107 14.33 5.05 -5.96
CA TYR A 107 15.32 4.11 -5.44
C TYR A 107 15.73 4.50 -4.01
N HIS A 108 16.18 5.73 -3.80
CA HIS A 108 16.67 6.16 -2.49
C HIS A 108 15.58 6.31 -1.43
N VAL A 109 14.38 6.75 -1.81
CA VAL A 109 13.20 6.75 -0.90
C VAL A 109 12.90 5.33 -0.45
N SER A 110 12.93 4.36 -1.38
CA SER A 110 12.68 2.95 -1.05
C SER A 110 13.77 2.38 -0.15
N GLN A 111 15.04 2.70 -0.40
CA GLN A 111 16.15 2.29 0.47
C GLN A 111 16.03 2.86 1.89
N TYR A 112 15.62 4.13 2.03
CA TYR A 112 15.38 4.74 3.35
C TYR A 112 14.29 3.98 4.12
N LEU A 113 13.24 3.52 3.44
CA LEU A 113 12.15 2.75 4.04
C LEU A 113 12.48 1.25 4.22
N GLY A 114 13.65 0.79 3.77
CA GLY A 114 14.00 -0.64 3.78
C GLY A 114 13.18 -1.47 2.78
N LEU A 115 12.72 -0.86 1.69
CA LEU A 115 11.89 -1.46 0.65
C LEU A 115 12.64 -1.57 -0.68
N ASN A 116 12.17 -2.48 -1.52
CA ASN A 116 12.54 -2.50 -2.94
C ASN A 116 11.78 -1.40 -3.68
N PRO A 117 12.39 -0.73 -4.67
CA PRO A 117 11.73 0.29 -5.50
C PRO A 117 10.84 -0.37 -6.57
N VAL A 118 9.78 -1.02 -6.12
CA VAL A 118 8.71 -1.64 -6.90
C VAL A 118 7.39 -1.35 -6.20
N TYR A 119 6.29 -1.22 -6.94
CA TYR A 119 4.96 -1.04 -6.35
C TYR A 119 4.61 -2.27 -5.51
N CYS A 120 4.59 -2.07 -4.20
CA CYS A 120 4.40 -3.12 -3.21
C CYS A 120 3.20 -2.82 -2.31
N TYR A 121 2.91 -3.74 -1.39
CA TYR A 121 1.80 -3.59 -0.44
C TYR A 121 1.87 -2.30 0.39
N MET A 122 3.08 -1.80 0.70
CA MET A 122 3.26 -0.50 1.35
C MET A 122 2.68 0.64 0.51
N ALA A 123 3.06 0.69 -0.77
CA ALA A 123 2.67 1.72 -1.72
C ALA A 123 1.19 1.69 -2.09
N GLY A 124 0.57 0.51 -2.10
CA GLY A 124 -0.82 0.35 -2.50
C GLY A 124 -1.83 0.38 -1.36
N MET A 125 -1.41 0.03 -0.14
CA MET A 125 -2.32 -0.19 0.99
C MET A 125 -1.85 0.57 2.22
N LEU A 126 -0.70 0.20 2.80
CA LEU A 126 -0.32 0.66 4.16
C LEU A 126 -0.14 2.18 4.27
N ALA A 127 0.35 2.81 3.21
CA ALA A 127 0.57 4.26 3.13
C ALA A 127 -0.41 4.98 2.18
N ASN A 128 -1.28 4.26 1.48
CA ASN A 128 -2.11 4.79 0.39
C ASN A 128 -3.58 4.92 0.80
N TRP A 129 -3.81 5.52 1.96
CA TRP A 129 -5.16 5.67 2.47
C TRP A 129 -5.32 7.03 3.15
N ARG A 130 -6.55 7.50 3.23
CA ARG A 130 -6.98 8.63 4.04
C ARG A 130 -8.40 8.38 4.51
N LYS A 131 -8.86 9.11 5.52
CA LYS A 131 -10.29 9.14 5.80
C LYS A 131 -11.00 9.94 4.71
N GLU A 132 -12.22 9.54 4.35
CA GLU A 132 -13.05 10.31 3.42
C GLU A 132 -13.40 11.70 4.00
N SER A 133 -13.61 11.78 5.31
CA SER A 133 -13.72 13.02 6.07
C SER A 133 -13.28 12.79 7.52
N GLU A 134 -13.04 13.85 8.29
CA GLU A 134 -12.64 13.73 9.70
C GLU A 134 -13.66 12.95 10.54
N ASP A 135 -14.94 13.06 10.19
CA ASP A 135 -16.07 12.42 10.87
C ASP A 135 -16.45 11.05 10.28
N SER A 136 -15.93 10.67 9.10
CA SER A 136 -16.25 9.41 8.44
C SER A 136 -15.41 8.24 8.98
N CYS A 137 -16.03 7.06 9.04
CA CYS A 137 -15.32 5.80 9.20
C CYS A 137 -14.89 5.22 7.84
N ASP A 138 -15.36 5.80 6.74
CA ASP A 138 -15.02 5.36 5.40
C ASP A 138 -13.63 5.88 4.99
N ILE A 139 -12.98 5.05 4.19
CA ILE A 139 -11.62 5.25 3.72
C ILE A 139 -11.61 5.57 2.24
N ASP A 140 -10.66 6.40 1.87
CA ASP A 140 -10.33 6.73 0.50
C ASP A 140 -8.85 6.47 0.24
N ILE A 141 -8.47 6.37 -1.02
CA ILE A 141 -7.08 6.15 -1.43
C ILE A 141 -6.46 7.44 -1.94
N ILE A 142 -5.16 7.62 -1.70
CA ILE A 142 -4.45 8.85 -2.07
C ILE A 142 -4.05 8.79 -3.56
N CYS A 143 -3.47 7.66 -3.97
CA CYS A 143 -3.04 7.34 -5.31
C CYS A 143 -3.96 6.26 -5.87
N GLY A 144 -4.72 6.60 -6.92
CA GLY A 144 -5.52 5.63 -7.65
C GLY A 144 -4.67 4.67 -8.47
N ALA A 145 -5.24 3.52 -8.82
CA ALA A 145 -4.62 2.56 -9.72
C ALA A 145 -5.35 2.49 -11.08
N PRO A 146 -4.69 2.00 -12.15
CA PRO A 146 -5.32 1.87 -13.46
C PRO A 146 -6.56 0.96 -13.41
N GLY A 147 -7.60 1.34 -14.15
CA GLY A 147 -8.83 0.57 -14.25
C GLY A 147 -10.07 1.45 -14.18
N THR A 148 -11.01 1.06 -13.32
CA THR A 148 -12.28 1.77 -13.12
C THR A 148 -12.38 2.22 -11.67
N PRO A 149 -13.31 3.10 -11.27
CA PRO A 149 -13.52 3.39 -9.84
C PRO A 149 -13.78 2.13 -8.99
N HIS A 150 -14.18 1.02 -9.60
CA HIS A 150 -14.33 -0.28 -8.94
C HIS A 150 -13.00 -0.97 -8.62
N THR A 151 -11.88 -0.62 -9.28
CA THR A 151 -10.55 -1.14 -8.90
C THR A 151 -10.06 -0.55 -7.59
N ASP A 152 -10.49 0.66 -7.23
CA ASP A 152 -10.17 1.28 -5.95
C ASP A 152 -10.80 0.51 -4.78
N TRP A 153 -11.93 -0.18 -5.03
CA TRP A 153 -12.57 -1.04 -4.04
C TRP A 153 -11.66 -2.14 -3.51
N PHE A 154 -10.78 -2.68 -4.36
CA PHE A 154 -9.79 -3.68 -3.94
C PHE A 154 -8.88 -3.15 -2.84
N PHE A 155 -8.36 -1.93 -3.02
CA PHE A 155 -7.50 -1.29 -2.03
C PHE A 155 -8.28 -0.93 -0.77
N LYS A 156 -9.48 -0.35 -0.90
CA LYS A 156 -10.33 0.00 0.24
C LYS A 156 -10.65 -1.24 1.09
N VAL A 157 -11.11 -2.33 0.49
CA VAL A 157 -11.37 -3.59 1.22
C VAL A 157 -10.08 -4.10 1.90
N SER A 158 -8.94 -4.07 1.20
CA SER A 158 -7.66 -4.52 1.77
C SER A 158 -7.20 -3.66 2.95
N ILE A 159 -7.31 -2.34 2.85
CA ILE A 159 -7.00 -1.39 3.93
C ILE A 159 -7.95 -1.60 5.11
N GLN A 160 -9.23 -1.86 4.87
CA GLN A 160 -10.20 -2.13 5.92
C GLN A 160 -9.87 -3.42 6.69
N ILE A 161 -9.34 -4.45 6.01
CA ILE A 161 -8.84 -5.67 6.66
C ILE A 161 -7.70 -5.35 7.62
N GLU A 162 -6.75 -4.50 7.22
CA GLU A 162 -5.64 -4.04 8.07
C GLU A 162 -6.15 -3.24 9.30
N ILE A 163 -7.17 -2.38 9.12
CA ILE A 163 -7.84 -1.69 10.23
C ILE A 163 -8.50 -2.69 11.18
N ASP A 164 -9.18 -3.72 10.66
CA ASP A 164 -9.86 -4.72 11.47
C ASP A 164 -8.89 -5.58 12.26
N PHE A 165 -7.74 -5.91 11.67
CA PHE A 165 -6.61 -6.51 12.36
C PHE A 165 -6.11 -5.62 13.50
N GLY A 166 -5.88 -4.34 13.22
CA GLY A 166 -5.40 -3.36 14.21
C GLY A 166 -6.26 -3.31 15.49
N LYS A 167 -7.58 -3.44 15.34
CA LYS A 167 -8.53 -3.53 16.48
C LYS A 167 -8.31 -4.77 17.36
N GLY A 168 -7.81 -5.86 16.79
CA GLY A 168 -7.55 -7.15 17.46
C GLY A 168 -6.14 -7.32 18.03
N VAL A 169 -5.20 -6.42 17.74
CA VAL A 169 -3.82 -6.48 18.26
C VAL A 169 -3.77 -6.55 19.79
N LYS A 170 -4.72 -5.90 20.46
CA LYS A 170 -4.84 -5.97 21.94
C LYS A 170 -5.12 -7.39 22.45
N ASP A 171 -5.86 -8.20 21.69
CA ASP A 171 -6.27 -9.54 22.08
C ASP A 171 -5.10 -10.51 21.91
N ILE A 172 -4.27 -10.28 20.88
CA ILE A 172 -2.95 -10.93 20.72
C ILE A 172 -2.05 -10.67 21.93
N ILE A 173 -1.91 -9.39 22.33
CA ILE A 173 -1.09 -9.02 23.48
C ILE A 173 -1.60 -9.70 24.76
N LYS A 174 -2.93 -9.70 24.95
CA LYS A 174 -3.58 -10.37 26.09
C LYS A 174 -3.27 -11.86 26.10
N THR A 175 -3.39 -12.56 24.98
CA THR A 175 -3.06 -13.98 24.87
C THR A 175 -1.64 -14.27 25.36
N TYR A 176 -0.64 -13.50 24.91
CA TYR A 176 0.75 -13.70 25.37
C TYR A 176 0.97 -13.37 26.85
N GLN A 177 0.38 -12.28 27.34
CA GLN A 177 0.50 -11.90 28.75
C GLN A 177 -0.13 -12.96 29.65
N SER A 178 -1.32 -13.46 29.29
CA SER A 178 -2.01 -14.52 30.03
C SER A 178 -1.24 -15.83 30.04
N LEU A 179 -0.59 -16.21 28.93
CA LEU A 179 0.33 -17.36 28.89
C LEU A 179 1.50 -17.18 29.87
N ALA A 180 2.11 -16.00 29.90
CA ALA A 180 3.26 -15.72 30.76
C ALA A 180 2.90 -15.74 32.26
N THR A 181 1.66 -15.41 32.61
CA THR A 181 1.20 -15.37 34.01
C THR A 181 0.44 -16.62 34.46
N GLY A 182 0.23 -17.61 33.57
CA GLY A 182 -0.61 -18.78 33.86
C GLY A 182 -2.08 -18.44 34.12
N ASN A 183 -2.60 -17.42 33.44
CA ASN A 183 -4.00 -16.98 33.57
C ASN A 183 -4.85 -17.60 32.45
N ASP A 184 -5.46 -18.75 32.74
CA ASP A 184 -6.25 -19.51 31.76
C ASP A 184 -7.49 -18.74 31.26
N ASP A 185 -8.20 -18.03 32.14
CA ASP A 185 -9.37 -17.24 31.75
C ASP A 185 -8.99 -16.13 30.77
N GLY A 186 -7.91 -15.40 31.07
CA GLY A 186 -7.40 -14.35 30.18
C GLY A 186 -6.88 -14.89 28.85
N LEU A 187 -6.33 -16.11 28.84
CA LEU A 187 -5.89 -16.81 27.64
C LEU A 187 -7.09 -17.15 26.75
N ILE A 188 -8.15 -17.74 27.32
CA ILE A 188 -9.40 -18.06 26.60
C ILE A 188 -10.01 -16.78 26.02
N GLU A 189 -10.10 -15.71 26.80
CA GLU A 189 -10.63 -14.43 26.34
C GLU A 189 -9.79 -13.81 25.20
N GLY A 190 -8.46 -13.90 25.29
CA GLY A 190 -7.56 -13.42 24.23
C GLY A 190 -7.71 -14.21 22.92
N LEU A 191 -7.76 -15.55 23.02
CA LEU A 191 -7.97 -16.43 21.87
C LEU A 191 -9.34 -16.22 21.22
N GLN A 192 -10.39 -16.02 22.02
CA GLN A 192 -11.70 -15.65 21.49
C GLN A 192 -11.66 -14.31 20.76
N GLY A 193 -10.98 -13.30 21.32
CA GLY A 193 -10.81 -12.00 20.66
C GLY A 193 -10.03 -12.09 19.34
N ILE A 194 -9.03 -12.97 19.24
CA ILE A 194 -8.33 -13.30 17.98
C ILE A 194 -9.30 -13.92 16.97
N ALA A 195 -10.10 -14.92 17.39
CA ALA A 195 -11.08 -15.56 16.52
C ALA A 195 -12.12 -14.56 16.00
N ASP A 196 -12.66 -13.70 16.86
CA ASP A 196 -13.59 -12.63 16.48
C ASP A 196 -12.95 -11.65 15.50
N THR A 197 -11.65 -11.37 15.65
CA THR A 197 -10.89 -10.51 14.74
C THR A 197 -10.77 -11.13 13.35
N ILE A 198 -10.41 -12.41 13.27
CA ILE A 198 -10.35 -13.15 12.01
C ILE A 198 -11.72 -13.19 11.34
N GLN A 199 -12.80 -13.42 12.09
CA GLN A 199 -14.16 -13.40 11.55
C GLN A 199 -14.54 -12.03 10.98
N ARG A 200 -14.22 -10.93 11.67
CA ARG A 200 -14.44 -9.58 11.13
C ARG A 200 -13.66 -9.35 9.84
N MET A 201 -12.39 -9.77 9.78
CA MET A 201 -11.58 -9.66 8.56
C MET A 201 -12.16 -10.48 7.41
N GLN A 202 -12.68 -11.68 7.67
CA GLN A 202 -13.38 -12.50 6.66
C GLN A 202 -14.66 -11.83 6.15
N GLN A 203 -15.43 -11.21 7.05
CA GLN A 203 -16.61 -10.42 6.67
C GLN A 203 -16.20 -9.23 5.82
N THR A 204 -15.12 -8.53 6.15
CA THR A 204 -14.60 -7.43 5.32
C THR A 204 -14.12 -7.94 3.97
N LEU A 205 -13.42 -9.07 3.92
CA LEU A 205 -12.95 -9.67 2.68
C LEU A 205 -14.11 -10.07 1.75
N SER A 206 -15.23 -10.57 2.29
CA SER A 206 -16.39 -10.95 1.47
C SER A 206 -17.02 -9.76 0.74
N ARG A 207 -16.83 -8.54 1.25
CA ARG A 207 -17.25 -7.29 0.60
C ARG A 207 -16.54 -7.04 -0.72
N MET A 208 -15.43 -7.72 -1.00
CA MET A 208 -14.77 -7.65 -2.29
C MET A 208 -15.77 -7.91 -3.44
N HIS A 209 -16.71 -8.85 -3.24
CA HIS A 209 -17.76 -9.20 -4.20
C HIS A 209 -18.84 -8.12 -4.40
N GLU A 210 -18.93 -7.10 -3.53
CA GLU A 210 -19.95 -6.03 -3.66
C GLU A 210 -19.71 -5.15 -4.88
N LYS A 211 -18.45 -4.82 -5.17
CA LYS A 211 -18.11 -3.81 -6.18
C LYS A 211 -16.92 -4.16 -7.05
N GLN A 212 -16.12 -5.18 -6.71
CA GLN A 212 -14.98 -5.54 -7.55
C GLN A 212 -15.44 -6.29 -8.79
N ASP A 213 -15.20 -5.71 -9.95
CA ASP A 213 -15.41 -6.39 -11.23
C ASP A 213 -14.19 -7.28 -11.56
N PRO A 214 -14.38 -8.59 -11.81
CA PRO A 214 -13.28 -9.50 -12.16
C PRO A 214 -12.50 -9.09 -13.41
N TRP A 215 -13.16 -8.52 -14.42
CA TRP A 215 -12.52 -8.20 -15.70
C TRP A 215 -11.48 -7.07 -15.60
N PRO A 216 -11.79 -5.86 -15.07
CA PRO A 216 -10.78 -4.82 -14.90
C PRO A 216 -9.78 -5.19 -13.81
N PHE A 217 -10.15 -5.97 -12.80
CA PHE A 217 -9.17 -6.49 -11.86
C PHE A 217 -8.12 -7.34 -12.57
N TYR A 218 -8.54 -8.35 -13.35
CA TYR A 218 -7.62 -9.28 -14.00
C TYR A 218 -6.83 -8.62 -15.14
N ASN A 219 -7.47 -7.77 -15.94
CA ASN A 219 -6.87 -7.25 -17.17
C ASN A 219 -6.23 -5.85 -17.03
N LYS A 220 -6.52 -5.11 -15.96
CA LYS A 220 -5.96 -3.76 -15.73
C LYS A 220 -5.20 -3.65 -14.42
N LEU A 221 -5.78 -4.11 -13.31
CA LEU A 221 -5.16 -3.93 -11.99
C LEU A 221 -4.05 -4.95 -11.68
N ARG A 222 -4.32 -6.26 -11.84
CA ARG A 222 -3.31 -7.32 -11.66
C ARG A 222 -2.02 -7.06 -12.46
N PRO A 223 -2.09 -6.65 -13.72
CA PRO A 223 -0.97 -6.15 -14.52
C PRO A 223 -0.11 -5.09 -13.85
N PHE A 224 -0.76 -4.12 -13.24
CA PHE A 224 -0.11 -2.99 -12.62
C PHE A 224 0.69 -3.42 -11.37
N PHE A 225 0.31 -4.52 -10.72
CA PHE A 225 1.08 -5.11 -9.64
C PHE A 225 2.29 -5.93 -10.10
N GLU A 226 2.43 -6.23 -11.40
CA GLU A 226 3.55 -7.04 -11.89
C GLU A 226 4.89 -6.31 -11.63
N GLY A 227 5.87 -7.08 -11.17
CA GLY A 227 7.26 -6.63 -11.12
C GLY A 227 8.00 -6.96 -12.41
N TRP A 228 9.32 -6.92 -12.35
CA TRP A 228 10.21 -7.21 -13.48
C TRP A 228 11.36 -8.11 -13.02
N GLY A 229 11.91 -8.89 -13.96
CA GLY A 229 12.86 -9.98 -13.71
C GLY A 229 12.31 -11.31 -14.23
N ALA A 230 12.95 -12.42 -13.84
CA ALA A 230 12.77 -13.73 -14.49
C ALA A 230 11.32 -14.25 -14.64
N GLN A 231 10.37 -13.78 -13.82
CA GLN A 231 8.95 -14.16 -13.92
C GLN A 231 8.11 -13.23 -14.80
N SER A 232 8.65 -12.09 -15.23
CA SER A 232 7.97 -11.15 -16.10
C SER A 232 8.09 -11.60 -17.55
N LYS A 233 6.96 -11.69 -18.24
CA LYS A 233 6.91 -11.99 -19.68
C LYS A 233 7.49 -10.85 -20.53
N PHE A 234 7.35 -9.61 -20.06
CA PHE A 234 7.71 -8.42 -20.82
C PHE A 234 9.08 -7.86 -20.46
N LEU A 235 9.53 -8.05 -19.22
CA LEU A 235 10.82 -7.57 -18.72
C LEU A 235 11.59 -8.69 -17.98
N PRO A 236 11.98 -9.79 -18.67
CA PRO A 236 12.64 -10.93 -18.03
C PRO A 236 14.01 -10.60 -17.43
N GLU A 237 14.73 -9.65 -18.02
CA GLU A 237 16.05 -9.21 -17.53
C GLU A 237 15.94 -8.24 -16.35
N GLY A 238 14.79 -7.58 -16.17
CA GLY A 238 14.57 -6.53 -15.18
C GLY A 238 14.27 -5.17 -15.81
N LEU A 239 14.37 -4.12 -15.00
CA LEU A 239 14.16 -2.73 -15.41
C LEU A 239 15.43 -1.92 -15.12
N ILE A 240 15.88 -1.09 -16.07
CA ILE A 240 17.01 -0.18 -15.86
C ILE A 240 16.51 1.06 -15.12
N TYR A 241 17.16 1.39 -14.02
CA TYR A 241 16.90 2.60 -13.24
C TYR A 241 17.93 3.65 -13.63
N GLU A 242 17.58 4.53 -14.57
CA GLU A 242 18.53 5.50 -15.13
C GLU A 242 19.14 6.37 -14.02
N GLY A 243 20.48 6.38 -13.93
CA GLY A 243 21.22 7.14 -12.91
C GLY A 243 21.36 6.42 -11.57
N VAL A 244 20.84 5.21 -11.42
CA VAL A 244 21.02 4.34 -10.25
C VAL A 244 21.87 3.12 -10.60
N SER A 245 21.53 2.43 -11.70
CA SER A 245 22.21 1.22 -12.14
C SER A 245 22.23 1.15 -13.66
N ASP A 246 23.39 0.85 -14.23
CA ASP A 246 23.55 0.59 -15.67
C ASP A 246 23.06 -0.81 -16.08
N SER A 247 22.88 -1.71 -15.12
CA SER A 247 22.30 -3.04 -15.32
C SER A 247 20.84 -3.08 -14.86
N PRO A 248 19.97 -3.85 -15.54
CA PRO A 248 18.58 -4.03 -15.11
C PRO A 248 18.51 -4.63 -13.70
N LEU A 249 17.65 -4.05 -12.85
CA LEU A 249 17.35 -4.57 -11.51
C LEU A 249 16.10 -5.44 -11.57
N GLN A 250 16.02 -6.47 -10.72
CA GLN A 250 14.90 -7.41 -10.68
C GLN A 250 14.18 -7.32 -9.34
N TYR A 251 12.85 -7.14 -9.38
CA TYR A 251 12.02 -7.04 -8.18
C TYR A 251 10.69 -7.77 -8.38
N LEU A 252 10.28 -8.51 -7.35
CA LEU A 252 8.95 -9.11 -7.29
C LEU A 252 7.89 -8.02 -7.06
N GLY A 253 6.79 -8.15 -7.78
CA GLY A 253 5.66 -7.23 -7.71
C GLY A 253 4.87 -7.29 -6.40
N GLY A 254 3.83 -6.47 -6.32
CA GLY A 254 2.96 -6.39 -5.16
C GLY A 254 2.12 -7.66 -4.97
N SER A 255 2.03 -8.15 -3.73
CA SER A 255 1.13 -9.27 -3.39
C SER A 255 0.65 -9.19 -1.95
N ALA A 256 -0.47 -9.85 -1.64
CA ALA A 256 -0.98 -9.96 -0.27
C ALA A 256 -0.01 -10.68 0.68
N ALA A 257 0.95 -11.47 0.15
CA ALA A 257 1.99 -12.11 0.97
C ALA A 257 2.93 -11.11 1.65
N GLN A 258 2.96 -9.85 1.18
CA GLN A 258 3.70 -8.75 1.79
C GLN A 258 2.95 -8.10 2.97
N SER A 259 1.67 -8.46 3.20
CA SER A 259 0.96 -8.06 4.41
C SER A 259 1.49 -8.82 5.62
N SER A 260 1.91 -8.08 6.65
CA SER A 260 2.33 -8.67 7.93
C SER A 260 1.15 -9.18 8.77
N THR A 261 -0.08 -8.73 8.47
CA THR A 261 -1.29 -9.11 9.20
C THR A 261 -1.55 -10.61 9.13
N ILE A 262 -1.50 -11.21 7.94
CA ILE A 262 -1.75 -12.64 7.77
C ILE A 262 -0.63 -13.45 8.44
N GLN A 263 0.63 -13.06 8.20
CA GLN A 263 1.81 -13.71 8.76
C GLN A 263 1.82 -13.68 10.31
N THR A 264 1.26 -12.63 10.90
CA THR A 264 1.17 -12.47 12.35
C THR A 264 0.28 -13.55 12.97
N PHE A 265 -0.87 -13.87 12.38
CA PHE A 265 -1.73 -14.93 12.91
C PHE A 265 -1.07 -16.30 12.84
N ASP A 266 -0.40 -16.61 11.72
CA ASP A 266 0.32 -17.87 11.58
C ASP A 266 1.41 -18.01 12.65
N ALA A 267 2.18 -16.93 12.88
CA ALA A 267 3.24 -16.91 13.88
C ALA A 267 2.71 -17.10 15.30
N ILE A 268 1.60 -16.44 15.66
CA ILE A 268 1.01 -16.50 17.01
C ILE A 268 0.40 -17.86 17.29
N LEU A 269 -0.28 -18.44 16.31
CA LEU A 269 -0.96 -19.73 16.44
C LEU A 269 -0.03 -20.92 16.17
N GLY A 270 1.23 -20.66 15.79
CA GLY A 270 2.21 -21.70 15.49
C GLY A 270 1.89 -22.50 14.22
N VAL A 271 1.14 -21.91 13.28
CA VAL A 271 0.80 -22.55 12.00
C VAL A 271 2.04 -22.56 11.11
N LYS A 272 2.40 -23.74 10.61
CA LYS A 272 3.52 -23.94 9.69
C LYS A 272 2.99 -24.38 8.33
N HIS A 273 3.19 -23.56 7.31
CA HIS A 273 2.84 -23.90 5.93
C HIS A 273 3.92 -24.81 5.33
N GLY A 274 3.50 -25.85 4.60
CA GLY A 274 4.41 -26.69 3.83
C GLY A 274 5.07 -25.91 2.69
N ARG A 275 6.29 -26.30 2.33
CA ARG A 275 6.93 -25.83 1.08
C ARG A 275 6.35 -26.53 -0.13
#